data_AF-A0A8H9BXC9-F1
#
_entry.id   AF-A0A8H9BXC9-F1
#
_cell.length_a   1.000
_cell.length_b   1.000
_cell.length_c   1.000
_cell.angle_alpha   90.00
_cell.angle_beta   90.00
_cell.angle_gamma   90.00
#
_symmetry.space_group_name_H-M   'P 1'
#
loop_
_entity.id
_entity.type
_entity.pdbx_description
1 polymer ?
#
loop_
_entity_poly.entity_id
_entity_poly.type
_entity_poly.pdbx_seq_one_letter_code
_entity_poly.pdbx_strand_id
1 'polypeptide(L)'
;MDLKTLNVFVESETFDFAGDAFDFLLEMREKALNELKLLLEKELAIENVKDSEELYLLEDDIYDIAGEDETETDLIDSDIEEIADVEEAVDVSNHTRYDTTIASKIEKFKNFVSYADSIISKNGVHSFTTNDPVNEIINEFKKITSVDYGTYTVLKK
;
A
#
# COMPACT_ATOMS: atom_id res chain seq x y z
N MET A 1 26.13 -10.09 -5.81
CA MET A 1 25.80 -9.86 -7.23
C MET A 1 25.46 -8.39 -7.40
N ASP A 2 25.71 -7.82 -8.59
CA ASP A 2 25.35 -6.45 -8.92
C ASP A 2 24.08 -6.47 -9.79
N LEU A 3 23.00 -5.88 -9.29
CA LEU A 3 21.70 -5.82 -9.99
C LEU A 3 21.79 -5.09 -11.34
N LYS A 4 22.71 -4.15 -11.51
CA LYS A 4 22.86 -3.40 -12.76
C LYS A 4 23.39 -4.25 -13.92
N THR A 5 23.85 -5.47 -13.63
CA THR A 5 24.36 -6.43 -14.63
C THR A 5 23.27 -7.32 -15.22
N LEU A 6 22.02 -7.16 -14.80
CA LEU A 6 20.89 -7.97 -15.22
C LEU A 6 19.81 -7.07 -15.82
N ASN A 7 19.34 -7.39 -17.02
CA ASN A 7 18.12 -6.81 -17.58
C ASN A 7 16.92 -7.65 -17.16
N VAL A 8 15.82 -6.98 -16.82
CA VAL A 8 14.56 -7.56 -16.39
C VAL A 8 13.46 -7.09 -17.31
N PHE A 9 12.67 -8.05 -17.77
CA PHE A 9 11.45 -7.81 -18.52
C PHE A 9 10.32 -8.54 -17.80
N VAL A 10 9.31 -7.79 -17.35
CA VAL A 10 8.09 -8.32 -16.76
C VAL A 10 6.94 -7.89 -17.65
N GLU A 11 6.11 -8.85 -18.04
CA GLU A 11 4.87 -8.58 -18.77
C GLU A 11 3.76 -9.32 -18.03
N SER A 12 2.82 -8.57 -17.48
CA SER A 12 1.71 -9.12 -16.69
C SER A 12 0.47 -8.23 -16.81
N GLU A 13 -0.70 -8.79 -16.53
CA GLU A 13 -1.97 -8.06 -16.64
C GLU A 13 -2.04 -6.80 -15.76
N THR A 14 -1.22 -6.74 -14.70
CA THR A 14 -1.25 -5.66 -13.70
C THR A 14 -0.03 -4.76 -13.75
N PHE A 15 1.02 -5.16 -14.47
CA PHE A 15 2.30 -4.48 -14.45
C PHE A 15 3.24 -4.93 -15.57
N ASP A 16 3.72 -3.96 -16.33
CA ASP A 16 4.79 -4.15 -17.30
C ASP A 16 6.05 -3.39 -16.87
N PHE A 17 7.21 -4.00 -17.10
CA PHE A 17 8.50 -3.40 -16.79
C PHE A 17 9.58 -3.83 -17.77
N ALA A 18 10.42 -2.88 -18.17
CA ALA A 18 11.64 -3.14 -18.92
C ALA A 18 12.76 -2.23 -18.40
N GLY A 19 13.84 -2.82 -17.91
CA GLY A 19 14.96 -2.07 -17.33
C GLY A 19 16.02 -3.01 -16.80
N ASP A 20 16.94 -2.49 -15.98
CA ASP A 20 17.82 -3.36 -15.22
C ASP A 20 17.21 -3.80 -13.89
N ALA A 21 17.80 -4.82 -13.24
CA ALA A 21 17.24 -5.35 -12.00
C ALA A 21 17.33 -4.35 -10.83
N PHE A 22 18.17 -3.32 -10.95
CA PHE A 22 18.24 -2.25 -9.97
C PHE A 22 17.07 -1.30 -10.14
N ASP A 23 16.76 -0.90 -11.38
CA ASP A 23 15.56 -0.13 -11.72
C ASP A 23 14.28 -0.88 -11.31
N PHE A 24 14.25 -2.21 -11.51
CA PHE A 24 13.13 -3.05 -11.08
C PHE A 24 12.92 -3.01 -9.55
N LEU A 25 14.01 -3.04 -8.77
CA LEU A 25 13.94 -2.92 -7.32
C LEU A 25 13.42 -1.53 -6.89
N LEU A 26 13.83 -0.47 -7.58
CA LEU A 26 13.36 0.89 -7.32
C LEU A 26 11.86 1.02 -7.57
N GLU A 27 11.37 0.46 -8.68
CA GLU A 27 9.95 0.43 -9.03
C GLU A 27 9.12 -0.30 -7.96
N MET A 28 9.58 -1.48 -7.51
CA MET A 28 8.90 -2.22 -6.44
C MET A 28 8.91 -1.45 -5.12
N ARG A 29 10.02 -0.77 -4.79
CA ARG A 29 10.11 0.06 -3.60
C ARG A 29 9.13 1.24 -3.66
N GLU A 30 9.02 1.92 -4.80
CA GLU A 30 8.10 3.04 -4.97
C GLU A 30 6.65 2.59 -4.77
N LYS A 31 6.25 1.47 -5.36
CA LYS A 31 4.93 0.86 -5.15
C LYS A 31 4.66 0.53 -3.68
N ALA A 32 5.63 -0.07 -3.00
CA ALA A 32 5.50 -0.36 -1.57
C ALA A 32 5.34 0.92 -0.73
N LEU A 33 6.03 2.01 -1.07
CA LEU A 33 5.90 3.29 -0.38
C LEU A 33 4.55 3.96 -0.62
N ASN A 34 4.02 3.90 -1.84
CA ASN A 34 2.70 4.43 -2.17
C ASN A 34 1.60 3.69 -1.38
N GLU A 35 1.68 2.36 -1.30
CA GLU A 35 0.73 1.58 -0.51
C GLU A 35 0.88 1.83 0.99
N LEU A 36 2.11 1.93 1.49
CA LEU A 36 2.38 2.28 2.89
C LEU A 36 1.78 3.63 3.25
N LYS A 37 1.88 4.62 2.36
CA LYS A 37 1.27 5.94 2.54
C LYS A 37 -0.26 5.83 2.68
N LEU A 38 -0.92 5.09 1.78
CA LEU A 38 -2.38 4.87 1.84
C LEU A 38 -2.81 4.16 3.12
N LEU A 39 -2.05 3.16 3.59
CA LEU A 39 -2.34 2.47 4.84
C LEU A 39 -2.20 3.39 6.05
N LEU A 40 -1.21 4.28 6.06
CA LEU A 40 -1.04 5.28 7.13
C LEU A 40 -2.17 6.32 7.10
N GLU A 41 -2.60 6.77 5.91
CA GLU A 41 -3.74 7.67 5.77
C GLU A 41 -5.04 7.02 6.29
N LYS A 42 -5.25 5.73 6.01
CA LYS A 42 -6.39 4.96 6.55
C LYS A 42 -6.34 4.82 8.07
N GLU A 43 -5.18 4.48 8.64
CA GLU A 43 -5.02 4.40 10.11
C GLU A 43 -5.33 5.74 10.77
N LEU A 44 -4.81 6.85 10.21
CA LEU A 44 -5.08 8.20 10.71
C LEU A 44 -6.55 8.62 10.53
N ALA A 45 -7.21 8.20 9.45
CA ALA A 45 -8.63 8.46 9.26
C ALA A 45 -9.49 7.73 10.30
N ILE A 46 -9.13 6.51 10.68
CA ILE A 46 -9.81 5.76 11.76
C ILE A 46 -9.70 6.49 13.10
N GLU A 47 -8.57 7.16 13.37
CA GLU A 47 -8.43 8.01 14.56
C GLU A 47 -9.31 9.27 14.49
N ASN A 48 -9.50 9.86 13.30
CA ASN A 48 -10.25 11.12 13.14
C ASN A 48 -11.78 10.95 13.01
N VAL A 49 -12.28 9.78 12.60
CA VAL A 49 -13.73 9.52 12.43
C VAL A 49 -14.47 9.28 13.76
N LYS A 50 -13.75 9.07 14.87
CA LYS A 50 -14.40 8.93 16.20
C LYS A 50 -14.78 10.26 16.86
N ASP A 51 -14.32 11.40 16.33
CA ASP A 51 -14.66 12.74 16.81
C ASP A 51 -15.67 13.48 15.91
N SER A 52 -16.19 12.87 14.83
CA SER A 52 -17.33 13.42 14.08
C SER A 52 -18.39 12.35 13.87
N GLU A 53 -19.56 12.55 14.50
CA GLU A 53 -20.83 11.89 14.17
C GLU A 53 -21.27 12.28 12.75
N GLU A 54 -20.55 11.82 11.74
CA GLU A 54 -20.94 11.82 10.34
C GLU A 54 -19.74 11.27 9.57
N LEU A 55 -19.92 10.13 8.88
CA LEU A 55 -19.62 10.09 7.46
C LEU A 55 -20.09 8.79 6.84
N TYR A 56 -20.84 9.01 5.77
CA TYR A 56 -21.41 8.07 4.83
C TYR A 56 -20.40 7.03 4.35
N LEU A 57 -20.91 5.81 4.19
CA LEU A 57 -20.30 4.68 3.52
C LEU A 57 -19.67 5.10 2.18
N LEU A 58 -18.37 4.96 2.06
CA LEU A 58 -17.69 4.77 0.76
C LEU A 58 -17.00 3.41 0.80
N GLU A 59 -17.82 2.36 0.95
CA GLU A 59 -17.53 1.10 0.27
C GLU A 59 -17.95 1.32 -1.18
N ASP A 60 -17.00 1.63 -2.06
CA ASP A 60 -17.10 1.29 -3.47
C ASP A 60 -15.68 1.29 -4.08
N ASP A 61 -15.20 0.07 -4.34
CA ASP A 61 -14.44 -0.36 -5.50
C ASP A 61 -13.41 0.61 -6.12
N ILE A 62 -12.12 0.39 -5.81
CA ILE A 62 -11.02 1.01 -6.56
C ILE A 62 -10.50 0.03 -7.61
N TYR A 63 -11.35 -0.25 -8.60
CA TYR A 63 -10.93 -0.49 -9.98
C TYR A 63 -12.01 0.14 -10.87
N ASP A 64 -11.84 1.41 -11.22
CA ASP A 64 -12.33 1.90 -12.51
C ASP A 64 -11.53 3.14 -12.95
N ILE A 65 -10.82 2.96 -14.04
CA ILE A 65 -10.14 4.03 -14.78
C ILE A 65 -11.13 4.51 -15.84
N ALA A 66 -11.37 5.82 -15.83
CA ALA A 66 -11.94 6.69 -16.87
C ALA A 66 -13.47 6.86 -16.96
N GLY A 67 -13.87 8.14 -16.88
CA GLY A 67 -15.08 8.67 -17.51
C GLY A 67 -15.89 9.58 -16.60
N GLU A 68 -15.72 10.90 -16.73
CA GLU A 68 -16.69 11.90 -16.28
C GLU A 68 -18.09 11.57 -16.85
N ASP A 69 -19.14 11.62 -16.03
CA ASP A 69 -20.23 12.58 -16.24
C ASP A 69 -21.11 12.74 -14.98
N GLU A 70 -21.59 13.96 -14.80
CA GLU A 70 -22.28 14.53 -13.65
C GLU A 70 -23.74 14.06 -13.53
N THR A 71 -24.28 13.96 -12.31
CA THR A 71 -25.64 14.48 -12.00
C THR A 71 -25.80 14.83 -10.53
N GLU A 72 -26.09 16.11 -10.30
CA GLU A 72 -26.77 16.72 -9.14
C GLU A 72 -27.75 15.81 -8.38
N THR A 73 -27.76 15.91 -7.04
CA THR A 73 -29.00 15.79 -6.29
C THR A 73 -29.10 16.84 -5.18
N ASP A 74 -30.23 17.52 -5.20
CA ASP A 74 -30.69 18.61 -4.34
C ASP A 74 -30.66 18.29 -2.84
N LEU A 75 -30.29 19.30 -2.06
CA LEU A 75 -30.55 19.41 -0.61
C LEU A 75 -31.96 20.00 -0.38
N ILE A 76 -32.44 19.97 0.90
CA ILE A 76 -33.69 20.51 1.50
C ILE A 76 -34.69 19.36 1.83
N ASP A 77 -35.23 19.13 3.04
CA ASP A 77 -35.38 19.87 4.30
C ASP A 77 -35.69 18.92 5.49
N SER A 78 -35.67 19.48 6.70
CA SER A 78 -36.53 19.22 7.88
C SER A 78 -35.93 18.64 9.18
N ASP A 79 -35.91 19.55 10.17
CA ASP A 79 -36.40 19.42 11.56
C ASP A 79 -35.65 18.58 12.62
N ILE A 80 -34.72 19.30 13.29
CA ILE A 80 -34.46 19.44 14.75
C ILE A 80 -35.13 18.43 15.70
N GLU A 81 -34.33 17.76 16.54
CA GLU A 81 -34.63 17.61 17.98
C GLU A 81 -33.38 17.77 18.87
N GLU A 82 -33.58 18.51 19.96
CA GLU A 82 -32.66 18.89 21.04
C GLU A 82 -32.41 17.68 21.97
N ILE A 83 -31.15 17.24 22.14
CA ILE A 83 -30.78 16.18 23.09
C ILE A 83 -30.03 16.78 24.27
N ALA A 84 -30.61 16.60 25.45
CA ALA A 84 -30.15 17.08 26.74
C ALA A 84 -28.82 16.44 27.19
N ASP A 85 -27.97 17.27 27.80
CA ASP A 85 -26.73 16.90 28.49
C ASP A 85 -26.95 15.77 29.51
N VAL A 86 -26.37 14.61 29.22
CA VAL A 86 -26.03 13.60 30.23
C VAL A 86 -24.59 13.16 29.95
N GLU A 87 -23.63 13.81 30.62
CA GLU A 87 -22.26 13.30 30.73
C GLU A 87 -22.27 11.99 31.52
N GLU A 88 -22.55 10.89 30.82
CA GLU A 88 -22.09 9.58 31.26
C GLU A 88 -20.71 9.40 30.66
N ALA A 89 -19.68 9.68 31.46
CA ALA A 89 -18.30 9.37 31.12
C ALA A 89 -18.18 7.85 30.95
N VAL A 90 -18.44 7.37 29.73
CA VAL A 90 -18.19 6.00 29.33
C VAL A 90 -16.71 5.79 29.53
N ASP A 91 -16.36 4.88 30.45
CA ASP A 91 -15.02 4.33 30.59
C ASP A 91 -14.75 3.55 29.30
N VAL A 92 -14.35 4.27 28.25
CA VAL A 92 -13.95 3.68 26.98
C VAL A 92 -12.65 2.97 27.28
N SER A 93 -12.75 1.65 27.48
CA SER A 93 -11.59 0.79 27.61
C SER A 93 -10.61 1.15 26.50
N ASN A 94 -9.41 1.63 26.85
CA ASN A 94 -8.36 2.08 25.94
C ASN A 94 -7.80 0.98 25.02
N HIS A 95 -8.50 -0.14 24.85
CA HIS A 95 -8.06 -1.37 24.18
C HIS A 95 -8.55 -1.52 22.74
N THR A 96 -9.16 -0.49 22.15
CA THR A 96 -9.57 -0.45 20.73
C THR A 96 -8.94 0.72 19.96
N ARG A 97 -7.69 1.07 20.30
CA ARG A 97 -6.94 2.18 19.69
C ARG A 97 -6.05 1.77 18.50
N TYR A 98 -5.96 0.49 18.15
CA TYR A 98 -5.01 0.02 17.15
C TYR A 98 -5.66 -1.05 16.27
N ASP A 99 -5.81 -0.80 14.98
CA ASP A 99 -6.20 -1.86 14.06
C ASP A 99 -4.99 -2.77 13.84
N THR A 100 -4.96 -3.88 14.57
CA THR A 100 -3.90 -4.89 14.48
C THR A 100 -3.71 -5.43 13.05
N THR A 101 -4.74 -5.35 12.19
CA THR A 101 -4.68 -5.75 10.78
C THR A 101 -3.94 -4.73 9.92
N ILE A 102 -4.29 -3.45 10.04
CA ILE A 102 -3.62 -2.35 9.31
C ILE A 102 -2.18 -2.23 9.77
N ALA A 103 -1.94 -2.28 11.08
CA ALA A 103 -0.61 -2.27 11.65
C ALA A 103 0.27 -3.43 11.15
N SER A 104 -0.27 -4.65 11.07
CA SER A 104 0.46 -5.79 10.52
C SER A 104 0.80 -5.60 9.04
N LYS A 105 -0.10 -4.99 8.25
CA LYS A 105 0.19 -4.64 6.85
C LYS A 105 1.30 -3.60 6.76
N ILE A 106 1.19 -2.49 7.51
CA ILE A 106 2.22 -1.44 7.61
C ILE A 106 3.59 -2.03 7.93
N GLU A 107 3.67 -2.94 8.90
CA GLU A 107 4.92 -3.60 9.28
C GLU A 107 5.52 -4.40 8.12
N LYS A 108 4.72 -5.17 7.38
CA LYS A 108 5.21 -5.94 6.23
C LYS A 108 5.75 -5.01 5.13
N PHE A 109 5.02 -3.93 4.79
CA PHE A 109 5.48 -2.95 3.79
C PHE A 109 6.77 -2.26 4.22
N LYS A 110 6.86 -1.84 5.48
CA LYS A 110 8.09 -1.29 6.08
C LYS A 110 9.27 -2.26 5.97
N ASN A 111 9.04 -3.54 6.22
CA ASN A 111 10.08 -4.57 6.13
C ASN A 111 10.60 -4.73 4.70
N PHE A 112 9.72 -4.73 3.70
CA PHE A 112 10.12 -4.75 2.29
C PHE A 112 10.92 -3.49 1.89
N VAL A 113 10.45 -2.30 2.28
CA VAL A 113 11.18 -1.04 2.01
C VAL A 113 12.57 -1.07 2.63
N SER A 114 12.70 -1.57 3.87
CA SER A 114 13.99 -1.71 4.55
C SER A 114 14.92 -2.69 3.83
N TYR A 115 14.38 -3.79 3.31
CA TYR A 115 15.11 -4.72 2.45
C TYR A 115 15.64 -4.02 1.19
N ALA A 116 14.78 -3.29 0.46
CA ALA A 116 15.17 -2.56 -0.75
C ALA A 116 16.23 -1.47 -0.45
N ASP A 117 16.05 -0.69 0.62
CA ASP A 117 17.01 0.34 1.05
C ASP A 117 18.39 -0.24 1.38
N SER A 118 18.45 -1.46 1.92
CA SER A 118 19.71 -2.14 2.22
C SER A 118 20.54 -2.49 0.96
N ILE A 119 19.87 -2.64 -0.18
CA ILE A 119 20.47 -2.91 -1.49
C ILE A 119 20.80 -1.59 -2.20
N ILE A 120 19.88 -0.63 -2.16
CA ILE A 120 20.04 0.71 -2.77
C ILE A 120 21.20 1.48 -2.14
N SER A 121 21.33 1.44 -0.82
CA SER A 121 22.46 2.05 -0.09
C SER A 121 23.82 1.49 -0.50
N LYS A 122 23.85 0.29 -1.11
CA LYS A 122 25.02 -0.37 -1.67
C LYS A 122 25.08 -0.29 -3.20
N ASN A 123 24.30 0.61 -3.79
CA ASN A 123 24.24 0.85 -5.24
C ASN A 123 23.91 -0.40 -6.07
N GLY A 124 23.07 -1.29 -5.54
CA GLY A 124 22.66 -2.52 -6.22
C GLY A 124 23.55 -3.74 -5.95
N VAL A 125 24.61 -3.59 -5.14
CA VAL A 125 25.48 -4.70 -4.77
C VAL A 125 24.99 -5.37 -3.48
N HIS A 126 24.53 -6.62 -3.61
CA HIS A 126 24.01 -7.39 -2.48
C HIS A 126 24.42 -8.86 -2.51
N SER A 127 24.43 -9.51 -1.34
CA SER A 127 24.70 -10.95 -1.21
C SER A 127 23.38 -11.70 -1.17
N PHE A 128 22.80 -11.91 -2.34
CA PHE A 128 21.56 -12.66 -2.50
C PHE A 128 21.74 -14.11 -2.07
N THR A 129 20.67 -14.68 -1.51
CA THR A 129 20.65 -16.07 -1.05
C THR A 129 20.67 -17.07 -2.21
N THR A 130 20.17 -16.65 -3.38
CA THR A 130 20.17 -17.45 -4.60
C THR A 130 21.02 -16.81 -5.70
N ASN A 131 21.34 -17.58 -6.74
CA ASN A 131 21.95 -17.05 -7.97
C ASN A 131 20.92 -16.32 -8.87
N ASP A 132 19.71 -16.10 -8.37
CA ASP A 132 18.62 -15.41 -9.07
C ASP A 132 18.09 -14.24 -8.21
N PRO A 133 18.77 -13.08 -8.27
CA PRO A 133 18.43 -11.95 -7.41
C PRO A 133 17.07 -11.33 -7.76
N VAL A 134 16.61 -11.46 -9.02
CA VAL A 134 15.32 -10.91 -9.45
C VAL A 134 14.19 -11.74 -8.84
N ASN A 135 14.30 -13.07 -8.88
CA ASN A 135 13.36 -13.95 -8.20
C ASN A 135 13.30 -13.69 -6.70
N GLU A 136 14.44 -13.44 -6.05
CA GLU A 136 14.50 -13.09 -4.63
C GLU A 136 13.74 -11.79 -4.34
N ILE A 137 13.95 -10.74 -5.14
CA ILE A 137 13.20 -9.47 -5.02
C ILE A 137 11.69 -9.70 -5.19
N ILE A 138 11.27 -10.45 -6.21
CA ILE A 138 9.86 -10.78 -6.45
C ILE A 138 9.27 -11.54 -5.26
N ASN A 139 10.00 -12.54 -4.73
CA ASN A 139 9.52 -13.32 -3.60
C ASN A 139 9.42 -12.50 -2.31
N GLU A 140 10.33 -11.55 -2.07
CA GLU A 140 10.20 -10.61 -0.96
C GLU A 140 8.99 -9.70 -1.15
N PHE A 141 8.73 -9.22 -2.37
CA PHE A 141 7.57 -8.36 -2.65
C PHE A 141 6.24 -9.13 -2.56
N LYS A 142 6.17 -10.39 -2.99
CA LYS A 142 4.97 -11.25 -2.86
C LYS A 142 4.56 -11.51 -1.40
N LYS A 143 5.39 -11.17 -0.41
CA LYS A 143 4.99 -11.22 1.02
C LYS A 143 4.09 -10.06 1.43
N ILE A 144 4.11 -8.96 0.68
CA ILE A 144 3.35 -7.73 0.97
C ILE A 144 2.15 -7.55 0.04
N THR A 145 2.18 -8.14 -1.16
CA THR A 145 1.07 -8.05 -2.12
C THR A 145 0.61 -9.44 -2.58
N SER A 146 -0.67 -9.55 -2.91
CA SER A 146 -1.23 -10.72 -3.61
C SER A 146 -1.12 -10.60 -5.14
N VAL A 147 -0.38 -9.60 -5.63
CA VAL A 147 -0.25 -9.33 -7.06
C VAL A 147 0.55 -10.45 -7.71
N ASP A 148 -0.04 -11.08 -8.73
CA ASP A 148 0.67 -12.02 -9.56
C ASP A 148 1.42 -11.27 -10.67
N TYR A 149 2.74 -11.22 -10.55
CA TYR A 149 3.63 -10.60 -11.52
C TYR A 149 3.86 -11.45 -12.79
N GLY A 150 3.08 -12.52 -12.96
CA GLY A 150 3.13 -13.36 -14.14
C GLY A 150 4.51 -13.98 -14.39
N THR A 151 4.90 -14.03 -15.66
CA THR A 151 6.20 -14.55 -16.08
C THR A 151 7.17 -13.40 -16.30
N TYR A 152 8.39 -13.51 -15.80
CA TYR A 152 9.46 -12.55 -16.04
C TYR A 152 10.64 -13.20 -16.74
N THR A 153 11.37 -12.40 -17.53
CA THR A 153 12.60 -12.79 -18.20
C THR A 153 13.78 -12.01 -17.64
N VAL A 154 14.85 -12.72 -17.28
CA VAL A 154 16.11 -12.13 -16.82
C VAL A 154 17.21 -12.43 -17.83
N LEU A 155 17.85 -11.38 -18.34
CA LEU A 155 18.98 -11.50 -19.26
C LEU A 155 20.22 -10.87 -18.63
N LYS A 156 21.30 -11.65 -18.54
CA LYS A 156 22.59 -11.11 -18.11
C LYS A 156 23.17 -10.21 -19.21
N LYS A 157 23.68 -9.04 -18.83
CA LYS A 157 24.42 -8.14 -19.72
C LYS A 157 25.77 -8.73 -20.12
#